data_AF-A0A7H1MYT2-F1
#
_entry.id   AF-A0A7H1MYT2-F1
#
_cell.length_a   1.000
_cell.length_b   1.000
_cell.length_c   1.000
_cell.angle_alpha   90.00
_cell.angle_beta   90.00
_cell.angle_gamma   90.00
#
_symmetry.space_group_name_H-M   'P 1'
#
loop_
_entity.id
_entity.type
_entity.pdbx_description
1 polymer ?
#
loop_
_entity_poly.entity_id
_entity_poly.type
_entity_poly.pdbx_seq_one_letter_code
_entity_poly.pdbx_strand_id
1 'polypeptide(L)'
;MRRRACYEDEGIVLIAIITLAAITLSIGSIFTLFSQAKHPDALALALAIASVPLGWLTLHTLAAFHYAHLYYTSGGPKGEDPKDAGGLAFPSTDEPIGWDFLYYSFVVGMTAQVSDVQVLTTPMRRLTLAHGVVSFFYNTVILALAVSLVAGQTS
;
A
#
# COMPACT_ATOMS: atom_id res chain seq x y z
N MET A 1 -21.71 -2.08 16.98
CA MET A 1 -20.81 -2.59 15.93
C MET A 1 -20.18 -1.48 15.06
N ARG A 2 -20.91 -0.42 14.65
CA ARG A 2 -20.36 0.74 13.88
C ARG A 2 -19.14 1.47 14.49
N ARG A 3 -18.95 1.45 15.81
CA ARG A 3 -17.78 2.06 16.46
C ARG A 3 -16.50 1.23 16.35
N ARG A 4 -16.57 -0.11 16.23
CA ARG A 4 -15.36 -0.96 16.17
C ARG A 4 -14.65 -0.88 14.82
N ALA A 5 -15.41 -0.86 13.73
CA ALA A 5 -14.86 -0.74 12.37
C ALA A 5 -14.09 0.57 12.12
N CYS A 6 -14.40 1.65 12.85
CA CYS A 6 -13.66 2.92 12.73
C CYS A 6 -12.28 2.86 13.42
N TYR A 7 -12.14 2.05 14.47
CA TYR A 7 -10.89 1.90 15.22
C TYR A 7 -9.91 0.94 14.55
N GLU A 8 -10.39 -0.10 13.87
CA GLU A 8 -9.52 -1.06 13.16
C GLU A 8 -8.85 -0.43 11.92
N ASP A 9 -9.60 0.34 11.13
CA ASP A 9 -9.05 1.06 9.97
C ASP A 9 -8.05 2.15 10.37
N GLU A 10 -8.35 2.93 11.42
CA GLU A 10 -7.42 3.95 11.95
C GLU A 10 -6.12 3.33 12.46
N GLY A 11 -6.19 2.15 13.08
CA GLY A 11 -5.02 1.41 13.55
C GLY A 11 -4.12 0.97 12.40
N ILE A 12 -4.68 0.41 11.32
CA ILE A 12 -3.90 -0.04 10.15
C ILE A 12 -3.21 1.14 9.46
N VAL A 13 -3.89 2.27 9.31
CA VAL A 13 -3.30 3.48 8.69
C VAL A 13 -2.18 4.04 9.55
N LEU A 14 -2.37 4.14 10.86
CA LEU A 14 -1.35 4.62 11.78
C LEU A 14 -0.12 3.70 11.77
N ILE A 15 -0.33 2.38 11.79
CA ILE A 15 0.74 1.38 11.70
C ILE A 15 1.48 1.52 10.36
N ALA A 16 0.78 1.72 9.24
CA ALA A 16 1.40 1.91 7.94
C ALA A 16 2.26 3.19 7.88
N ILE A 17 1.76 4.31 8.45
CA ILE A 17 2.51 5.57 8.53
C ILE A 17 3.76 5.41 9.41
N ILE A 18 3.62 4.80 10.59
CA ILE A 18 4.77 4.56 11.50
C ILE A 18 5.79 3.65 10.84
N THR A 19 5.34 2.59 10.17
CA THR A 19 6.20 1.64 9.46
C THR A 19 6.96 2.35 8.34
N LEU A 20 6.28 3.21 7.57
CA LEU A 20 6.90 4.00 6.52
C LEU A 20 7.94 4.98 7.09
N ALA A 21 7.61 5.69 8.17
CA ALA A 21 8.55 6.60 8.84
C ALA A 21 9.79 5.85 9.35
N ALA A 22 9.59 4.68 9.96
CA ALA A 22 10.68 3.83 10.44
C ALA A 22 11.58 3.35 9.29
N ILE A 23 11.01 2.90 8.17
CA ILE A 23 11.76 2.50 6.97
C ILE A 23 12.59 3.68 6.45
N THR A 24 11.98 4.87 6.35
CA THR A 24 12.65 6.09 5.86
C THR A 24 13.84 6.46 6.75
N LEU A 25 13.63 6.50 8.06
CA LEU A 25 14.66 6.83 9.04
C LEU A 25 15.78 5.79 9.02
N SER A 26 15.45 4.51 8.89
CA SER A 26 16.43 3.43 8.80
C SER A 26 17.29 3.54 7.56
N ILE A 27 16.68 3.78 6.38
CA ILE A 27 17.42 3.94 5.12
C ILE A 27 18.30 5.19 5.15
N GLY A 28 17.75 6.32 5.63
CA GLY A 28 18.54 7.55 5.80
C GLY A 28 19.72 7.35 6.73
N SER A 29 19.52 6.66 7.87
CA SER A 29 20.60 6.36 8.82
C SER A 29 21.67 5.47 8.18
N ILE A 30 21.27 4.40 7.49
CA ILE A 30 22.20 3.51 6.77
C ILE A 30 23.01 4.31 5.74
N PHE A 31 22.37 5.20 4.99
CA PHE A 31 23.06 6.02 4.01
C PHE A 31 24.09 6.97 4.64
N THR A 32 23.75 7.62 5.75
CA THR A 32 24.69 8.50 6.48
C THR A 32 25.88 7.74 7.09
N LEU A 33 25.64 6.50 7.52
CA LEU A 33 26.71 5.60 8.00
C LEU A 33 27.61 5.13 6.85
N PHE A 34 27.02 4.86 5.68
CA PHE A 34 27.75 4.43 4.49
C PHE A 34 28.60 5.54 3.87
N SER A 35 28.11 6.79 3.83
CA SER A 35 28.88 7.92 3.29
C SER A 35 30.14 8.24 4.11
N GLN A 36 30.20 7.81 5.37
CA GLN A 36 31.35 7.98 6.26
C GLN A 36 32.25 6.73 6.34
N ALA A 37 31.86 5.61 5.74
CA ALA A 37 32.57 4.34 5.86
C ALA A 37 33.73 4.22 4.85
N LYS A 38 34.93 3.89 5.33
CA LYS A 38 36.12 3.65 4.48
C LYS A 38 36.01 2.41 3.57
N HIS A 39 35.16 1.45 3.93
CA HIS A 39 34.89 0.23 3.15
C HIS A 39 33.37 -0.08 3.19
N PRO A 40 32.57 0.50 2.30
CA PRO A 40 31.13 0.25 2.25
C PRO A 40 30.82 -1.19 1.82
N ASP A 41 29.97 -1.90 2.58
CA ASP A 41 29.45 -3.21 2.20
C ASP A 41 28.39 -3.06 1.09
N ALA A 42 28.81 -3.31 -0.15
CA ALA A 42 27.95 -3.20 -1.32
C ALA A 42 26.71 -4.11 -1.26
N LEU A 43 26.78 -5.26 -0.57
CA LEU A 43 25.64 -6.16 -0.42
C LEU A 43 24.60 -5.56 0.51
N ALA A 44 25.02 -5.01 1.66
CA ALA A 44 24.11 -4.35 2.59
C ALA A 44 23.43 -3.13 1.95
N LEU A 45 24.16 -2.35 1.14
CA LEU A 45 23.58 -1.24 0.39
C LEU A 45 22.56 -1.74 -0.66
N ALA A 46 22.89 -2.78 -1.42
CA ALA A 46 21.99 -3.36 -2.41
C ALA A 46 20.71 -3.92 -1.77
N LEU A 47 20.82 -4.61 -0.63
CA LEU A 47 19.68 -5.12 0.12
C LEU A 47 18.83 -3.99 0.69
N ALA A 48 19.45 -2.91 1.19
CA ALA A 48 18.73 -1.74 1.67
C ALA A 48 17.92 -1.07 0.54
N ILE A 49 18.53 -0.89 -0.64
CA ILE A 49 17.85 -0.34 -1.81
C ILE A 49 16.72 -1.28 -2.28
N ALA A 50 16.96 -2.59 -2.34
CA ALA A 50 15.96 -3.57 -2.77
C ALA A 50 14.79 -3.71 -1.79
N SER A 51 15.01 -3.43 -0.50
CA SER A 51 13.96 -3.50 0.52
C SER A 51 12.81 -2.52 0.26
N VAL A 52 13.09 -1.39 -0.41
CA VAL A 52 12.10 -0.36 -0.73
C VAL A 52 11.03 -0.87 -1.71
N PRO A 53 11.35 -1.29 -2.94
CA PRO A 53 10.34 -1.82 -3.86
C PRO A 53 9.68 -3.10 -3.31
N LEU A 54 10.39 -3.94 -2.54
CA LEU A 54 9.80 -5.12 -1.90
C LEU A 54 8.76 -4.76 -0.83
N GLY A 55 9.02 -3.74 -0.02
CA GLY A 55 8.07 -3.21 0.96
C GLY A 55 6.83 -2.65 0.27
N TRP A 56 7.02 -1.90 -0.81
CA TRP A 56 5.94 -1.37 -1.65
C TRP A 56 5.05 -2.50 -2.20
N LEU A 57 5.66 -3.52 -2.82
CA LEU A 57 4.94 -4.69 -3.34
C LEU A 57 4.13 -5.38 -2.25
N THR A 58 4.76 -5.63 -1.10
CA THR A 58 4.11 -6.32 0.03
C THR A 58 2.89 -5.53 0.53
N LEU A 59 3.01 -4.21 0.67
CA LEU A 59 1.92 -3.35 1.11
C LEU A 59 0.71 -3.44 0.17
N HIS A 60 0.93 -3.34 -1.15
CA HIS A 60 -0.16 -3.39 -2.12
C HIS A 60 -0.73 -4.80 -2.30
N THR A 61 0.08 -5.86 -2.16
CA THR A 61 -0.44 -7.23 -2.13
C THR A 61 -1.31 -7.48 -0.89
N LEU A 62 -0.91 -6.99 0.29
CA LEU A 62 -1.73 -7.10 1.51
C LEU A 62 -3.03 -6.31 1.38
N ALA A 63 -2.98 -5.10 0.81
CA ALA A 63 -4.19 -4.32 0.53
C ALA A 63 -5.12 -5.04 -0.47
N ALA A 64 -4.58 -5.71 -1.49
CA ALA A 64 -5.37 -6.52 -2.42
C ALA A 64 -6.11 -7.66 -1.70
N PHE A 65 -5.42 -8.38 -0.81
CA PHE A 65 -6.07 -9.42 0.00
C PHE A 65 -7.12 -8.85 0.96
N HIS A 66 -6.89 -7.66 1.52
CA HIS A 66 -7.87 -6.98 2.35
C HIS A 66 -9.12 -6.61 1.55
N TYR A 67 -8.96 -6.07 0.34
CA TYR A 67 -10.09 -5.78 -0.55
C TYR A 67 -10.87 -7.05 -0.90
N ALA A 68 -10.19 -8.13 -1.26
CA ALA A 68 -10.83 -9.41 -1.55
C ALA A 68 -11.61 -9.93 -0.33
N HIS A 69 -11.00 -9.89 0.85
CA HIS A 69 -11.64 -10.31 2.08
C HIS A 69 -12.89 -9.48 2.37
N LEU A 70 -12.80 -8.15 2.30
CA LEU A 70 -13.94 -7.27 2.55
C LEU A 70 -15.06 -7.45 1.50
N TYR A 71 -14.68 -7.65 0.24
CA TYR A 71 -15.62 -7.93 -0.86
C TYR A 71 -16.43 -9.20 -0.61
N TYR A 72 -15.76 -10.29 -0.24
CA TYR A 72 -16.40 -11.59 -0.03
C TYR A 72 -17.03 -11.79 1.36
N THR A 73 -16.69 -10.97 2.37
CA THR A 73 -17.28 -11.05 3.71
C THR A 73 -18.43 -10.06 3.94
N SER A 74 -18.57 -9.03 3.09
CA SER A 74 -19.65 -8.05 3.18
C SER A 74 -20.93 -8.46 2.45
N GLY A 75 -20.90 -9.54 1.66
CA GLY A 75 -22.11 -10.15 1.11
C GLY A 75 -22.96 -10.74 2.22
N GLY A 76 -24.29 -10.60 2.12
CA GLY A 76 -25.26 -11.04 3.12
C GLY A 76 -25.16 -12.54 3.49
N PRO A 77 -25.97 -13.01 4.46
CA PRO A 77 -25.96 -14.40 4.89
C PRO A 77 -26.06 -15.34 3.67
N LYS A 78 -25.18 -16.35 3.62
CA LYS A 78 -25.14 -17.42 2.59
C LYS A 78 -26.55 -17.81 2.12
N GLY A 79 -27.01 -17.28 0.98
CA GLY A 79 -28.35 -17.55 0.48
C GLY A 79 -28.94 -16.52 -0.49
N GLU A 80 -28.48 -15.27 -0.49
CA GLU A 80 -28.84 -14.28 -1.51
C GLU A 80 -27.75 -14.23 -2.60
N ASP A 81 -28.17 -13.94 -3.84
CA ASP A 81 -27.42 -14.10 -5.10
C ASP A 81 -25.91 -13.73 -5.00
N PRO A 82 -24.99 -14.44 -5.68
CA PRO A 82 -23.56 -14.10 -5.76
C PRO A 82 -23.26 -12.66 -6.21
N LYS A 83 -24.27 -11.98 -6.76
CA LYS A 83 -24.25 -10.59 -7.23
C LYS A 83 -24.15 -9.55 -6.11
N ASP A 84 -24.32 -9.97 -4.84
CA ASP A 84 -24.25 -9.09 -3.66
C ASP A 84 -22.89 -9.17 -2.93
N ALA A 85 -21.85 -9.74 -3.54
CA ALA A 85 -20.47 -9.52 -3.09
C ALA A 85 -20.10 -8.03 -3.23
N GLY A 86 -19.64 -7.42 -2.14
CA GLY A 86 -19.97 -6.02 -1.88
C GLY A 86 -18.79 -5.06 -1.83
N GLY A 87 -18.93 -3.90 -2.47
CA GLY A 87 -18.09 -2.72 -2.23
C GLY A 87 -17.20 -2.28 -3.38
N LEU A 88 -16.89 -3.17 -4.33
CA LEU A 88 -16.19 -2.85 -5.58
C LEU A 88 -17.00 -3.38 -6.77
N ALA A 89 -17.05 -2.63 -7.86
CA ALA A 89 -17.66 -3.06 -9.12
C ALA A 89 -16.55 -3.17 -10.18
N PHE A 90 -16.23 -4.40 -10.57
CA PHE A 90 -15.25 -4.68 -11.61
C PHE A 90 -15.95 -4.75 -12.98
N PRO A 91 -15.46 -4.03 -14.01
CA PRO A 91 -16.13 -4.02 -15.31
C PRO A 91 -16.16 -5.40 -15.96
N SER A 92 -17.34 -5.83 -16.39
CA SER A 92 -17.55 -7.13 -17.06
C SER A 92 -17.08 -8.35 -16.25
N THR A 93 -16.98 -8.23 -14.92
CA THR A 93 -16.48 -9.29 -14.03
C THR A 93 -17.46 -9.50 -12.88
N ASP A 94 -18.26 -10.57 -12.99
CA ASP A 94 -19.25 -10.93 -11.95
C ASP A 94 -18.60 -11.62 -10.74
N GLU A 95 -17.49 -12.36 -10.95
CA GLU A 95 -16.77 -13.10 -9.91
C GLU A 95 -15.27 -12.74 -9.96
N PRO A 96 -14.85 -11.63 -9.31
CA PRO A 96 -13.48 -11.15 -9.37
C PRO A 96 -12.51 -12.11 -8.67
N ILE A 97 -11.39 -12.39 -9.32
CA ILE A 97 -10.32 -13.24 -8.81
C ILE A 97 -9.19 -12.39 -8.22
N GLY A 98 -8.17 -13.05 -7.64
CA GLY A 98 -7.06 -12.35 -6.99
C GLY A 98 -6.37 -11.30 -7.85
N TRP A 99 -6.32 -11.50 -9.17
CA TRP A 99 -5.75 -10.53 -10.12
C TRP A 99 -6.52 -9.22 -10.21
N ASP A 100 -7.85 -9.26 -10.10
CA ASP A 100 -8.69 -8.05 -10.13
C ASP A 100 -8.43 -7.16 -8.91
N PHE A 101 -8.28 -7.77 -7.74
CA PHE A 101 -7.93 -7.05 -6.51
C PHE A 101 -6.48 -6.54 -6.52
N LEU A 102 -5.55 -7.30 -7.10
CA LEU A 102 -4.18 -6.84 -7.32
C LEU A 102 -4.16 -5.64 -8.26
N TYR A 103 -4.87 -5.71 -9.38
CA TYR A 103 -5.01 -4.60 -10.33
C TYR A 103 -5.53 -3.35 -9.61
N TYR A 104 -6.67 -3.44 -8.92
CA TYR A 104 -7.24 -2.32 -8.19
C TYR A 104 -6.28 -1.76 -7.13
N SER A 105 -5.68 -2.64 -6.33
CA SER A 105 -4.76 -2.26 -5.25
C SER A 105 -3.51 -1.54 -5.78
N PHE A 106 -2.89 -2.06 -6.83
CA PHE A 106 -1.69 -1.46 -7.42
C PHE A 106 -2.00 -0.16 -8.13
N VAL A 107 -3.17 -0.01 -8.76
CA VAL A 107 -3.59 1.27 -9.36
C VAL A 107 -3.71 2.36 -8.29
N VAL A 108 -4.32 2.03 -7.14
CA VAL A 108 -4.33 2.92 -5.97
C VAL A 108 -2.91 3.19 -5.46
N GLY A 109 -2.07 2.16 -5.38
CA GLY A 109 -0.69 2.23 -4.90
C GLY A 109 0.25 3.10 -5.75
N MET A 110 0.12 3.01 -7.07
CA MET A 110 0.84 3.84 -8.02
C MET A 110 0.32 5.29 -8.04
N THR A 111 -0.78 5.58 -7.32
CA THR A 111 -1.50 6.86 -7.37
C THR A 111 -1.96 7.25 -8.79
N ALA A 112 -2.10 6.25 -9.67
CA ALA A 112 -2.61 6.44 -11.02
C ALA A 112 -4.14 6.37 -10.96
N GLN A 113 -4.82 7.50 -11.16
CA GLN A 113 -6.26 7.60 -10.87
C GLN A 113 -7.19 6.99 -11.95
N VAL A 114 -6.73 6.00 -12.73
CA VAL A 114 -7.51 5.38 -13.80
C VAL A 114 -7.71 3.89 -13.53
N SER A 115 -8.36 3.56 -12.41
CA SER A 115 -9.00 2.24 -12.30
C SER A 115 -10.40 2.35 -12.92
N ASP A 116 -10.76 1.41 -13.77
CA ASP A 116 -12.13 1.24 -14.26
C ASP A 116 -13.06 0.63 -13.20
N VAL A 117 -12.51 0.21 -12.05
CA VAL A 117 -13.21 -0.32 -10.87
C VAL A 117 -13.92 0.79 -10.08
N GLN A 118 -15.21 0.61 -9.81
CA GLN A 118 -16.01 1.57 -9.02
C GLN A 118 -16.11 1.17 -7.55
N VAL A 119 -16.01 2.14 -6.63
CA VAL A 119 -16.15 1.90 -5.19
C VAL A 119 -17.58 2.19 -4.72
N LEU A 120 -18.32 1.12 -4.41
CA LEU A 120 -19.77 1.18 -4.19
C LEU A 120 -20.14 1.55 -2.75
N THR A 121 -19.42 1.02 -1.75
CA THR A 121 -19.81 1.14 -0.34
C THR A 121 -18.93 2.12 0.43
N THR A 122 -19.48 2.74 1.48
CA THR A 122 -18.72 3.67 2.35
C THR A 122 -17.53 3.01 3.06
N PRO A 123 -17.63 1.78 3.60
CA PRO A 123 -16.47 1.07 4.16
C PRO A 123 -15.36 0.90 3.12
N MET A 124 -15.68 0.47 1.90
CA MET A 124 -14.69 0.32 0.84
C MET A 124 -14.05 1.66 0.46
N ARG A 125 -14.82 2.76 0.40
CA ARG A 125 -14.28 4.11 0.18
C ARG A 125 -13.30 4.56 1.26
N ARG A 126 -13.56 4.22 2.53
CA ARG A 126 -12.64 4.56 3.64
C ARG A 126 -11.34 3.80 3.53
N LEU A 127 -11.40 2.51 3.23
CA LEU A 127 -10.23 1.67 2.98
C LEU A 127 -9.42 2.17 1.78
N THR A 128 -10.08 2.51 0.66
CA THR A 128 -9.42 3.09 -0.52
C THR A 128 -8.75 4.41 -0.20
N LEU A 129 -9.41 5.29 0.56
CA LEU A 129 -8.83 6.57 0.98
C LEU A 129 -7.58 6.35 1.85
N ALA A 130 -7.68 5.48 2.85
CA ALA A 130 -6.57 5.08 3.72
C ALA A 130 -5.38 4.55 2.90
N HIS A 131 -5.64 3.61 2.00
CA HIS A 131 -4.62 3.04 1.13
C HIS A 131 -3.99 4.10 0.21
N GLY A 132 -4.79 4.99 -0.39
CA GLY A 132 -4.30 6.09 -1.21
C GLY A 132 -3.40 7.07 -0.45
N VAL A 133 -3.78 7.46 0.78
CA VAL A 133 -2.96 8.34 1.64
C VAL A 133 -1.61 7.69 1.98
N VAL A 134 -1.62 6.42 2.39
CA VAL A 134 -0.40 5.67 2.67
C VAL A 134 0.49 5.58 1.43
N SER A 135 -0.10 5.30 0.27
CA SER A 135 0.62 5.20 -1.02
C SER A 135 1.25 6.52 -1.43
N PHE A 136 0.53 7.63 -1.26
CA PHE A 136 1.06 8.97 -1.52
C PHE A 136 2.32 9.26 -0.69
N PHE A 137 2.27 9.02 0.63
CA PHE A 137 3.44 9.22 1.47
C PHE A 137 4.57 8.26 1.14
N TYR A 138 4.27 7.00 0.82
CA TYR A 138 5.28 6.01 0.42
C TYR A 138 6.04 6.50 -0.82
N ASN A 139 5.32 6.91 -1.87
CA ASN A 139 5.91 7.45 -3.10
C ASN A 139 6.69 8.75 -2.83
N THR A 140 6.17 9.64 -1.98
CA THR A 140 6.84 10.90 -1.61
C THR A 140 8.16 10.64 -0.89
N VAL A 141 8.18 9.69 0.04
CA VAL A 141 9.38 9.26 0.76
C VAL A 141 10.43 8.69 -0.19
N ILE A 142 10.03 7.78 -1.09
CA ILE A 142 10.95 7.22 -2.10
C ILE A 142 11.57 8.35 -2.91
N LEU A 143 10.74 9.29 -3.38
CA LEU A 143 11.20 10.42 -4.18
C LEU A 143 12.18 11.30 -3.40
N ALA A 144 11.87 11.61 -2.14
CA ALA A 144 12.75 12.40 -1.27
C ALA A 144 14.09 11.70 -1.00
N LEU A 145 14.07 10.39 -0.75
CA LEU A 145 15.28 9.57 -0.61
C LEU A 145 16.08 9.57 -1.92
N ALA A 146 15.44 9.34 -3.07
CA ALA A 146 16.10 9.35 -4.37
C ALA A 146 16.78 10.71 -4.66
N VAL A 147 16.09 11.83 -4.39
CA VAL A 147 16.67 13.18 -4.52
C VAL A 147 17.84 13.38 -3.56
N SER A 148 17.71 12.95 -2.30
CA SER A 148 18.78 13.06 -1.30
C SER A 148 20.02 12.24 -1.68
N LEU A 149 19.83 11.05 -2.27
CA LEU A 149 20.91 10.21 -2.78
C LEU A 149 21.66 10.87 -3.95
N VAL A 150 20.94 11.56 -4.84
CA VAL A 150 21.55 12.27 -5.97
C VAL A 150 22.28 13.54 -5.50
N ALA A 151 21.65 14.33 -4.61
CA ALA A 151 22.23 15.56 -4.07
C ALA A 151 23.45 15.29 -3.15
N GLY A 152 23.43 14.20 -2.39
CA GLY A 152 24.55 13.78 -1.54
C GLY A 152 25.74 13.24 -2.34
N GLN A 153 25.58 12.88 -3.61
CA GLN A 153 26.69 12.48 -4.50
C GLN A 153 27.37 13.67 -5.18
N THR A 154 26.81 14.88 -5.10
CA THR A 154 27.36 16.10 -5.70
C THR A 154 27.99 17.08 -4.70
N SER A 155 28.02 16.73 -3.41
CA SER A 155 28.66 17.50 -2.32
C SER A 155 29.83 16.74 -1.72
#